data_AF-A0A453H1D4-F1
#
_entry.id   AF-A0A453H1D4-F1
#
_cell.length_a   1.000
_cell.length_b   1.000
_cell.length_c   1.000
_cell.angle_alpha   90.00
_cell.angle_beta   90.00
_cell.angle_gamma   90.00
#
_symmetry.space_group_name_H-M   'P 1'
#
loop_
_entity.id
_entity.type
_entity.pdbx_description
1 polymer ?
#
loop_
_entity_poly.entity_id
_entity_poly.type
_entity_poly.pdbx_seq_one_letter_code
_entity_poly.pdbx_strand_id
1 'polypeptide(L)'
;AVKYGMFDDLDKGGNLHFMVNVVKPQFNLHSEDANGRFLLAAASGRVMARSFHSVVHVGKEMLEQALGTSSLHIPEPQPEMTWKKADLSVILKDVQAHVAPTDVDPGAGLQWLPRILGSSEKLKRTGALLERVFMPCQMYFRYTRHKGGTADLKVKPLKELRFNSPNITATMTSRQFQVMLDVLSNLLFARLPK
;
A
#
# COMPACT_ATOMS: atom_id res chain seq x y z
N ALA A 1 -6.17 12.44 20.79
CA ALA A 1 -5.28 12.33 19.62
C ALA A 1 -5.18 10.88 19.22
N VAL A 2 -5.75 10.48 18.08
CA VAL A 2 -5.73 9.08 17.64
C VAL A 2 -4.39 8.80 16.95
N LYS A 3 -3.43 8.23 17.69
CA LYS A 3 -2.27 7.55 17.12
C LYS A 3 -2.78 6.28 16.43
N TYR A 4 -3.27 6.39 15.20
CA TYR A 4 -3.41 5.19 14.37
C TYR A 4 -2.00 4.61 14.19
N GLY A 5 -1.83 3.30 14.44
CA GLY A 5 -0.59 2.54 14.35
C GLY A 5 0.07 2.46 12.96
N MET A 6 -0.10 3.51 12.15
CA MET A 6 0.45 3.70 10.81
C MET A 6 1.99 3.81 10.81
N PHE A 7 2.58 4.22 11.94
CA PHE A 7 4.03 4.30 12.13
C PHE A 7 4.59 3.26 13.11
N ASP A 8 3.74 2.57 13.87
CA ASP A 8 4.20 1.61 14.88
C ASP A 8 4.89 0.39 14.25
N ASP A 9 4.51 0.04 13.01
CA ASP A 9 5.15 -1.03 12.24
C ASP A 9 6.42 -0.58 11.48
N LEU A 10 6.71 0.73 11.39
CA LEU A 10 8.00 1.21 10.86
C LEU A 10 9.14 0.93 11.83
N ASP A 11 8.87 0.83 13.12
CA ASP A 11 9.90 0.54 14.13
C ASP A 11 9.97 -0.94 14.51
N LYS A 12 9.06 -1.77 13.99
CA LYS A 12 9.14 -3.23 14.15
C LYS A 12 10.28 -3.77 13.30
N GLY A 13 11.34 -4.16 14.00
CA GLY A 13 12.59 -4.67 13.43
C GLY A 13 12.38 -5.78 12.39
N GLY A 14 13.33 -5.92 11.49
CA GLY A 14 13.32 -6.84 10.36
C GLY A 14 14.50 -6.47 9.47
N ASN A 15 14.94 -7.40 8.61
CA ASN A 15 16.04 -7.11 7.70
C ASN A 15 15.56 -6.13 6.62
N LEU A 16 16.06 -4.90 6.65
CA LEU A 16 15.79 -3.87 5.65
C LEU A 16 16.61 -4.17 4.40
N HIS A 17 15.93 -4.45 3.29
CA HIS A 17 16.59 -4.68 2.00
C HIS A 17 16.94 -3.36 1.33
N PHE A 18 15.96 -2.47 1.26
CA PHE A 18 16.16 -1.12 0.74
C PHE A 18 15.12 -0.15 1.27
N MET A 19 15.50 1.13 1.21
CA MET A 19 14.63 2.27 1.46
C MET A 19 14.92 3.34 0.42
N VAL A 20 13.89 3.75 -0.31
CA VAL A 20 13.99 4.74 -1.38
C VAL A 20 13.07 5.90 -1.07
N ASN A 21 13.61 7.12 -1.03
CA ASN A 21 12.79 8.32 -1.01
C ASN A 21 12.40 8.67 -2.45
N VAL A 22 11.11 8.94 -2.66
CA VAL A 22 10.56 9.27 -3.97
C VAL A 22 10.19 10.76 -3.95
N VAL A 23 10.76 11.52 -4.88
CA VAL A 23 10.52 12.96 -4.97
C VAL A 23 9.42 13.21 -6.00
N LYS A 24 8.35 13.89 -5.57
CA LYS A 24 7.23 14.32 -6.43
C LYS A 24 6.71 13.22 -7.38
N PRO A 25 6.32 12.03 -6.87
CA PRO A 25 5.76 10.98 -7.72
C PRO A 25 4.46 11.44 -8.37
N GLN A 26 4.28 11.06 -9.63
CA GLN A 26 3.10 11.39 -10.44
C GLN A 26 2.66 10.15 -11.21
N PHE A 27 1.35 9.90 -11.20
CA PHE A 27 0.71 8.84 -11.92
C PHE A 27 -0.38 9.44 -12.80
N ASN A 28 -0.30 9.14 -14.10
CA ASN A 28 -1.26 9.58 -15.09
C ASN A 28 -1.96 8.33 -15.64
N LEU A 29 -3.25 8.22 -15.37
CA LEU A 29 -4.04 7.05 -15.70
C LEU A 29 -5.11 7.48 -16.70
N HIS A 30 -5.00 6.99 -17.93
CA HIS A 30 -5.99 7.26 -18.97
C HIS A 30 -7.21 6.35 -18.77
N SER A 31 -8.39 6.94 -18.87
CA SER A 31 -9.66 6.23 -18.96
C SER A 31 -9.97 5.99 -20.43
N GLU A 32 -10.14 4.72 -20.80
CA GLU A 32 -10.46 4.30 -22.17
C GLU A 32 -11.90 4.68 -22.53
N ASP A 33 -12.85 4.42 -21.62
CA ASP A 33 -14.28 4.55 -21.90
C ASP A 33 -14.85 5.94 -21.57
N ALA A 34 -14.37 6.59 -20.49
CA ALA A 34 -14.93 7.84 -20.01
C ALA A 34 -14.25 9.10 -20.58
N ASN A 35 -13.33 8.94 -21.55
CA ASN A 35 -12.64 10.04 -22.25
C ASN A 35 -12.06 11.08 -21.28
N GLY A 36 -11.19 10.61 -20.38
CA GLY A 36 -10.54 11.46 -19.39
C GLY A 36 -9.23 10.86 -18.89
N ARG A 37 -8.61 11.58 -17.96
CA ARG A 37 -7.41 11.15 -17.24
C ARG A 37 -7.63 11.32 -15.76
N PHE A 38 -7.25 10.32 -14.99
CA PHE A 38 -7.11 10.40 -13.54
C PHE A 38 -5.64 10.64 -13.20
N LEU A 39 -5.37 11.75 -12.54
CA LEU A 39 -4.03 12.20 -12.16
C LEU A 39 -3.88 12.04 -10.66
N LEU A 40 -2.85 11.33 -10.21
CA LEU A 40 -2.50 11.18 -8.79
C LEU A 40 -1.07 11.64 -8.58
N ALA A 41 -0.85 12.54 -7.63
CA ALA A 41 0.49 13.02 -7.31
C ALA A 41 0.67 13.20 -5.81
N ALA A 42 1.92 13.12 -5.34
CA ALA A 42 2.28 13.36 -3.95
C ALA A 42 3.46 14.33 -3.85
N ALA A 43 3.58 15.05 -2.74
CA ALA A 43 4.70 15.97 -2.54
C ALA A 43 6.02 15.20 -2.37
N SER A 44 5.93 14.07 -1.68
CA SER A 44 7.04 13.13 -1.47
C SER A 44 6.49 11.75 -1.14
N GLY A 45 7.35 10.76 -1.28
CA GLY A 45 7.07 9.40 -0.87
C GLY A 45 8.28 8.69 -0.30
N ARG A 46 8.03 7.54 0.31
CA ARG A 46 9.06 6.60 0.75
C ARG A 46 8.59 5.18 0.47
N VAL A 47 9.45 4.40 -0.16
CA VAL A 47 9.25 2.98 -0.44
C VAL A 47 10.25 2.18 0.40
N MET A 48 9.77 1.14 1.06
CA MET A 48 10.59 0.30 1.94
C MET A 48 10.28 -1.18 1.71
N ALA A 49 11.34 -1.97 1.54
CA ALA A 49 11.25 -3.42 1.49
C ALA A 49 11.94 -4.04 2.71
N ARG A 50 11.21 -4.90 3.42
CA ARG A 50 11.68 -5.60 4.61
C ARG A 50 11.38 -7.08 4.53
N SER A 51 12.21 -7.88 5.20
CA SER A 51 11.90 -9.28 5.48
C SER A 51 12.01 -9.59 6.95
N PHE A 52 11.15 -10.48 7.42
CA PHE A 52 11.12 -10.98 8.77
C PHE A 52 11.26 -12.50 8.68
N HIS A 53 12.14 -13.06 9.49
CA HIS A 53 12.38 -14.49 9.56
C HIS A 53 12.18 -14.94 11.00
N SER A 54 11.32 -15.93 11.19
CA SER A 54 11.08 -16.57 12.48
C SER A 54 11.11 -18.08 12.28
N VAL A 55 11.75 -18.79 13.20
CA VAL A 55 11.75 -20.25 13.25
C VAL A 55 10.85 -20.64 14.43
N VAL A 56 9.72 -21.26 14.14
CA VAL A 56 8.77 -21.74 15.15
C VAL A 56 8.99 -23.24 15.29
N HIS A 57 9.38 -23.68 16.48
CA HIS A 57 9.51 -25.10 16.79
C HIS A 57 8.12 -25.63 17.14
N VAL A 58 7.48 -26.32 16.18
CA VAL A 58 6.16 -26.90 16.41
C VAL A 58 6.37 -28.20 17.19
N GLY A 59 6.10 -28.18 18.49
CA GLY A 59 6.11 -29.41 19.29
C GLY A 59 6.69 -29.32 20.71
N LYS A 60 7.22 -28.19 21.17
CA LYS A 60 7.71 -28.10 22.56
C LYS A 60 6.61 -27.74 23.55
N GLU A 61 5.84 -26.68 23.29
CA GLU A 61 4.89 -26.14 24.27
C GLU A 61 3.66 -27.04 24.51
N MET A 62 3.14 -27.71 23.47
CA MET A 62 2.00 -28.61 23.60
C MET A 62 2.39 -30.01 24.10
N LEU A 63 3.63 -30.44 23.86
CA LEU A 63 4.12 -31.74 24.31
C LEU A 63 4.60 -31.69 25.76
N GLU A 64 5.23 -30.59 26.20
CA GLU A 64 5.63 -30.37 27.60
C GLU A 64 4.43 -30.21 28.55
N GLN A 65 3.32 -29.61 28.08
CA GLN A 65 2.07 -29.56 28.86
C GLN A 65 1.30 -30.89 28.90
N ALA A 66 1.54 -31.81 27.95
CA ALA A 66 0.83 -33.09 27.87
C ALA A 66 1.62 -34.29 28.44
N LEU A 67 2.95 -34.26 28.44
CA LEU A 67 3.80 -35.42 28.80
C LEU A 67 4.39 -35.41 30.21
N GLY A 68 3.96 -34.50 31.10
CA GLY A 68 4.26 -34.54 32.54
C GLY A 68 5.56 -35.27 32.92
N THR A 69 6.70 -34.59 32.78
CA THR A 69 8.03 -35.03 33.27
C THR A 69 8.28 -36.55 33.21
N SER A 70 8.54 -37.11 32.04
CA SER A 70 9.19 -38.43 31.97
C SER A 70 10.20 -38.49 30.82
N SER A 71 11.44 -38.75 31.22
CA SER A 71 12.65 -38.74 30.41
C SER A 71 12.73 -39.95 29.48
N LEU A 72 12.49 -39.75 28.19
CA LEU A 72 12.91 -40.67 27.13
C LEU A 72 13.59 -39.87 26.02
N HIS A 73 14.91 -40.01 25.93
CA HIS A 73 15.72 -39.43 24.85
C HIS A 73 15.60 -40.30 23.60
N ILE A 74 14.78 -39.87 22.65
CA ILE A 74 14.87 -40.28 21.24
C ILE A 74 15.17 -39.00 20.46
N PRO A 75 16.25 -38.92 19.65
CA PRO A 75 16.50 -37.77 18.79
C PRO A 75 15.59 -37.87 17.55
N GLU A 76 14.31 -37.59 17.72
CA GLU A 76 13.41 -37.36 16.58
C GLU A 76 13.71 -35.98 15.96
N PRO A 77 13.69 -35.85 14.62
CA PRO A 77 13.84 -34.57 13.96
C PRO A 77 12.69 -33.66 14.38
N GLN A 78 13.01 -32.62 15.16
CA GLN A 78 12.02 -31.65 15.63
C GLN A 78 11.38 -30.96 14.42
N PRO A 79 10.04 -30.84 14.35
CA PRO A 79 9.38 -30.10 13.28
C PRO A 79 9.66 -28.60 13.41
N GLU A 80 10.74 -28.13 12.78
CA GLU A 80 11.04 -26.71 12.66
C GLU A 80 10.21 -26.10 11.52
N MET A 81 9.25 -25.24 11.86
CA MET A 81 8.53 -24.46 10.87
C MET A 81 9.21 -23.10 10.68
N THR A 82 9.81 -22.90 9.52
CA THR A 82 10.33 -21.60 9.10
C THR A 82 9.19 -20.71 8.60
N TRP A 83 8.97 -19.56 9.24
CA TRP A 83 8.07 -18.51 8.80
C TRP A 83 8.85 -17.32 8.23
N LYS A 84 8.68 -17.05 6.94
CA LYS A 84 9.28 -15.90 6.23
C LYS A 84 8.17 -14.93 5.82
N LYS A 85 8.25 -13.68 6.28
CA LYS A 85 7.38 -12.58 5.83
C LYS A 85 8.21 -11.61 5.00
N ALA A 86 7.79 -11.33 3.78
CA ALA A 86 8.28 -10.20 2.99
C ALA A 86 7.25 -9.07 3.04
N ASP A 87 7.71 -7.84 3.17
CA ASP A 87 6.88 -6.65 3.32
C ASP A 87 7.39 -5.55 2.39
N LEU A 88 6.48 -5.01 1.57
CA LEU A 88 6.70 -3.83 0.75
C LEU A 88 5.73 -2.75 1.23
N SER A 89 6.26 -1.64 1.74
CA SER A 89 5.47 -0.52 2.21
C SER A 89 5.78 0.75 1.44
N VAL A 90 4.73 1.54 1.18
CA VAL A 90 4.81 2.83 0.48
C VAL A 90 4.04 3.85 1.31
N ILE A 91 4.71 4.95 1.64
CA ILE A 91 4.09 6.11 2.28
C ILE A 91 4.17 7.27 1.32
N LEU A 92 3.04 7.91 1.06
CA LEU A 92 2.95 9.13 0.25
C LEU A 92 2.40 10.27 1.09
N LYS A 93 3.01 11.45 0.96
CA LYS A 93 2.64 12.67 1.70
C LYS A 93 2.00 13.69 0.76
N ASP A 94 0.98 14.39 1.29
CA ASP A 94 0.23 15.42 0.58
C ASP A 94 -0.26 14.95 -0.79
N VAL A 95 -0.84 13.76 -0.82
CA VAL A 95 -1.39 13.14 -2.02
C VAL A 95 -2.62 13.90 -2.47
N GLN A 96 -2.70 14.17 -3.77
CA GLN A 96 -3.85 14.78 -4.39
C GLN A 96 -4.22 14.04 -5.66
N ALA A 97 -5.52 14.01 -5.95
CA ALA A 97 -6.03 13.51 -7.21
C ALA A 97 -6.87 14.55 -7.94
N HIS A 98 -6.73 14.54 -9.26
CA HIS A 98 -7.47 15.40 -10.17
C HIS A 98 -7.96 14.58 -11.37
N VAL A 99 -9.06 15.01 -11.97
CA VAL A 99 -9.50 14.54 -13.28
C VAL A 99 -9.22 15.62 -14.30
N ALA A 100 -8.67 15.21 -15.44
CA ALA A 100 -8.37 16.07 -16.56
C ALA A 100 -9.02 15.53 -17.85
N PRO A 101 -9.32 16.41 -18.82
CA PRO A 101 -9.55 16.03 -20.21
C PRO A 101 -8.35 15.32 -20.86
N THR A 102 -8.56 14.68 -22.01
CA THR A 102 -7.55 13.86 -22.71
C THR A 102 -6.51 14.68 -23.48
N ASP A 103 -6.86 15.90 -23.88
CA ASP A 103 -6.05 16.89 -24.60
C ASP A 103 -5.07 17.65 -23.70
N VAL A 104 -5.13 17.44 -22.37
CA VAL A 104 -4.14 17.97 -21.43
C VAL A 104 -2.81 17.23 -21.60
N ASP A 105 -1.73 17.99 -21.81
CA ASP A 105 -0.36 17.46 -21.89
C ASP A 105 0.02 16.72 -20.59
N PRO A 106 0.29 15.40 -20.65
CA PRO A 106 0.69 14.62 -19.48
C PRO A 106 2.11 14.94 -18.99
N GLY A 107 2.96 15.51 -19.85
CA GLY A 107 4.32 15.94 -19.53
C GLY A 107 4.40 17.34 -18.95
N ALA A 108 3.31 18.11 -19.04
CA ALA A 108 3.20 19.40 -18.37
C ALA A 108 3.29 19.16 -16.86
N GLY A 109 4.36 19.67 -16.25
CA GLY A 109 4.54 19.55 -14.81
C GLY A 109 3.31 20.08 -14.08
N LEU A 110 2.72 19.26 -13.21
CA LEU A 110 1.57 19.65 -12.41
C LEU A 110 1.86 21.01 -11.75
N GLN A 111 1.18 22.06 -12.22
CA GLN A 111 1.21 23.38 -11.60
C GLN A 111 0.55 23.25 -10.21
N TRP A 112 1.42 22.87 -9.26
CA TRP A 112 1.29 22.81 -7.81
C TRP A 112 0.24 21.85 -7.20
N LEU A 113 0.75 20.92 -6.37
CA LEU A 113 0.09 20.60 -5.09
C LEU A 113 0.03 21.94 -4.33
N PRO A 114 -1.13 22.56 -4.09
CA PRO A 114 -1.17 23.86 -3.43
C PRO A 114 -0.41 23.80 -2.12
N ARG A 115 0.51 24.75 -1.91
CA ARG A 115 0.79 25.20 -0.55
C ARG A 115 -0.55 25.69 -0.02
N ILE A 116 -1.15 24.96 0.91
CA ILE A 116 -2.41 25.35 1.54
C ILE A 116 -2.14 26.63 2.33
N LEU A 117 -2.26 27.78 1.68
CA LEU A 117 -2.34 29.08 2.34
C LEU A 117 -3.81 29.40 2.49
N GLY A 118 -4.33 29.05 3.66
CA GLY A 118 -5.63 29.50 4.15
C GLY A 118 -6.82 28.63 3.77
N SER A 119 -7.56 28.27 4.82
CA SER A 119 -8.99 27.95 4.92
C SER A 119 -9.91 28.59 3.87
N SER A 120 -9.82 28.19 2.60
CA SER A 120 -10.82 28.52 1.59
C SER A 120 -11.49 27.24 1.13
N GLU A 121 -12.68 26.96 1.69
CA GLU A 121 -13.61 25.90 1.30
C GLU A 121 -14.14 26.05 -0.14
N LYS A 122 -13.86 27.17 -0.80
CA LYS A 122 -14.19 27.32 -2.21
C LYS A 122 -13.16 26.53 -2.99
N LEU A 123 -13.57 25.37 -3.51
CA LEU A 123 -12.93 24.59 -4.57
C LEU A 123 -12.51 25.54 -5.72
N LYS A 124 -11.39 26.22 -5.56
CA LYS A 124 -10.81 27.06 -6.59
C LYS A 124 -10.31 26.09 -7.65
N ARG A 125 -11.08 25.99 -8.74
CA ARG A 125 -10.64 25.50 -10.04
C ARG A 125 -9.15 25.85 -10.20
N THR A 126 -8.28 24.85 -10.11
CA THR A 126 -6.87 25.03 -10.43
C THR A 126 -6.79 25.07 -11.96
N GLY A 127 -7.15 26.21 -12.55
CA GLY A 127 -7.38 26.34 -13.98
C GLY A 127 -8.70 25.71 -14.46
N ALA A 128 -9.13 26.04 -15.67
CA ALA A 128 -10.44 25.66 -16.22
C ALA A 128 -10.60 24.16 -16.51
N LEU A 129 -9.56 23.33 -16.35
CA LEU A 129 -9.50 21.96 -16.88
C LEU A 129 -9.13 20.87 -15.86
N LEU A 130 -8.73 21.21 -14.63
CA LEU A 130 -8.37 20.22 -13.60
C LEU A 130 -9.39 20.23 -12.47
N GLU A 131 -10.12 19.13 -12.33
CA GLU A 131 -11.16 18.97 -11.33
C GLU A 131 -10.62 18.11 -10.17
N ARG A 132 -10.42 18.72 -9.00
CA ARG A 132 -9.93 18.02 -7.79
C ARG A 132 -10.94 16.97 -7.33
N VAL A 133 -10.43 15.82 -6.86
CA VAL A 133 -11.23 14.69 -6.35
C VAL A 133 -11.28 14.66 -4.82
N PHE A 134 -10.15 14.93 -4.15
CA PHE A 134 -10.06 15.01 -2.68
C PHE A 134 -9.02 16.03 -2.22
N MET A 135 -9.17 16.52 -0.99
CA MET A 135 -8.20 17.39 -0.34
C MET A 135 -6.88 16.66 -0.07
N PRO A 136 -5.74 17.37 -0.01
CA PRO A 136 -4.44 16.74 0.19
C PRO A 136 -4.44 15.83 1.42
N CYS A 137 -4.05 14.56 1.25
CA CYS A 137 -4.09 13.56 2.32
C CYS A 137 -2.81 12.72 2.37
N GLN A 138 -2.65 11.93 3.43
CA GLN A 138 -1.60 10.92 3.48
C GLN A 138 -2.14 9.60 2.95
N MET A 139 -1.29 8.82 2.28
CA MET A 139 -1.62 7.47 1.87
C MET A 139 -0.53 6.49 2.30
N TYR A 140 -0.97 5.35 2.81
CA TYR A 140 -0.13 4.24 3.19
C TYR A 140 -0.59 2.98 2.48
N PHE A 141 0.34 2.35 1.77
CA PHE A 141 0.14 1.07 1.13
C PHE A 141 1.11 0.08 1.75
N ARG A 142 0.62 -1.13 2.02
CA ARG A 142 1.47 -2.23 2.47
C ARG A 142 1.06 -3.51 1.80
N TYR A 143 2.01 -4.15 1.15
CA TYR A 143 1.89 -5.49 0.61
C TYR A 143 2.74 -6.45 1.41
N THR A 144 2.10 -7.40 2.08
CA THR A 144 2.75 -8.46 2.85
C THR A 144 2.58 -9.79 2.14
N ARG A 145 3.66 -10.56 2.09
CA ARG A 145 3.68 -11.91 1.55
C ARG A 145 4.31 -12.85 2.56
N HIS A 146 3.50 -13.76 3.07
CA HIS A 146 3.91 -14.79 4.01
C HIS A 146 4.24 -16.08 3.26
N LYS A 147 5.39 -16.66 3.58
CA LYS A 147 5.83 -18.00 3.19
C LYS A 147 6.05 -18.79 4.47
N GLY A 148 5.28 -19.83 4.70
CA GLY A 148 5.48 -20.79 5.77
C GLY A 148 5.28 -22.19 5.25
N GLY A 149 6.03 -23.15 5.79
CA GLY A 149 5.88 -24.58 5.49
C GLY A 149 7.21 -25.33 5.59
N THR A 150 7.16 -26.55 6.11
CA THR A 150 8.20 -27.57 5.95
C THR A 150 8.04 -28.25 4.58
N ALA A 151 9.00 -29.06 4.14
CA ALA A 151 8.91 -29.80 2.87
C ALA A 151 7.60 -30.62 2.75
N ASP A 152 7.04 -31.05 3.89
CA ASP A 152 5.85 -31.91 3.98
C ASP A 152 4.52 -31.14 4.10
N LEU A 153 4.54 -29.85 4.45
CA LEU A 153 3.33 -29.02 4.61
C LEU A 153 3.42 -27.78 3.73
N LYS A 154 3.07 -27.94 2.44
CA LYS A 154 2.94 -26.82 1.48
C LYS A 154 1.74 -25.94 1.83
N VAL A 155 1.91 -25.00 2.76
CA VAL A 155 0.89 -23.99 3.06
C VAL A 155 0.87 -22.96 1.92
N LYS A 156 -0.33 -22.66 1.40
CA LYS A 156 -0.52 -21.63 0.37
C LYS A 156 0.01 -20.28 0.90
N PRO A 157 0.91 -19.59 0.17
CA PRO A 157 1.43 -18.30 0.61
C PRO A 157 0.30 -17.30 0.83
N LEU A 158 0.17 -16.77 2.04
CA LEU A 158 -0.79 -15.71 2.34
C LEU A 158 -0.24 -14.39 1.79
N LYS A 159 -1.03 -13.73 0.94
CA LYS A 159 -0.77 -12.39 0.44
C LYS A 159 -1.80 -11.46 1.05
N GLU A 160 -1.36 -10.34 1.58
CA GLU A 160 -2.24 -9.32 2.16
C GLU A 160 -1.85 -7.95 1.59
N LEU A 161 -2.85 -7.17 1.21
CA LEU A 161 -2.72 -5.79 0.80
C LEU A 161 -3.50 -4.93 1.79
N ARG A 162 -2.83 -3.96 2.41
CA ARG A 162 -3.45 -2.95 3.27
C ARG A 162 -3.29 -1.58 2.62
N PHE A 163 -4.38 -0.84 2.57
CA PHE A 163 -4.40 0.56 2.18
C PHE A 163 -5.02 1.38 3.31
N ASN A 164 -4.40 2.50 3.66
CA ASN A 164 -4.92 3.43 4.64
C ASN A 164 -4.72 4.87 4.15
N SER A 165 -5.77 5.68 4.21
CA SER A 165 -5.71 7.12 3.99
C SER A 165 -6.57 7.80 5.04
N PRO A 166 -5.98 8.32 6.13
CA PRO A 166 -6.74 8.88 7.23
C PRO A 166 -7.41 10.19 6.81
N ASN A 167 -8.67 10.36 7.21
CA ASN A 167 -9.50 11.53 6.94
C ASN A 167 -9.68 11.86 5.45
N ILE A 168 -9.59 10.86 4.57
CA ILE A 168 -9.91 11.07 3.17
C ILE A 168 -11.41 11.31 3.00
N THR A 169 -11.75 12.40 2.34
CA THR A 169 -13.11 12.68 1.87
C THR A 169 -12.99 13.10 0.43
N ALA A 170 -13.64 12.33 -0.45
CA ALA A 170 -13.69 12.61 -1.88
C ALA A 170 -15.09 13.11 -2.24
N THR A 171 -15.14 14.18 -3.03
CA THR A 171 -16.38 14.70 -3.59
C THR A 171 -16.15 14.91 -5.06
N MET A 172 -17.00 14.33 -5.89
CA MET A 172 -16.77 14.25 -7.32
C MET A 172 -18.08 14.40 -8.10
N THR A 173 -17.98 14.99 -9.29
CA THR A 173 -19.07 15.04 -10.26
C THR A 173 -19.28 13.66 -10.89
N SER A 174 -20.43 13.46 -11.55
CA SER A 174 -20.71 12.21 -12.28
C SER A 174 -19.62 11.87 -13.29
N ARG A 175 -19.07 12.89 -13.99
CA ARG A 175 -17.97 12.70 -14.95
C ARG A 175 -16.70 12.21 -14.25
N GLN A 176 -16.30 12.87 -13.15
CA GLN A 176 -15.11 12.48 -12.40
C GLN A 176 -15.22 11.06 -11.84
N PHE A 177 -16.42 10.67 -11.37
CA PHE A 177 -16.70 9.32 -10.90
C PHE A 177 -16.53 8.28 -12.00
N GLN A 178 -17.08 8.51 -13.20
CA GLN A 178 -16.96 7.59 -14.32
C GLN A 178 -15.50 7.38 -14.75
N VAL A 179 -14.71 8.46 -14.88
CA VAL A 179 -13.27 8.37 -15.20
C VAL A 179 -12.52 7.57 -14.14
N MET A 180 -12.79 7.84 -12.86
CA MET A 180 -12.13 7.13 -11.75
C MET A 180 -12.51 5.65 -11.72
N LEU A 181 -13.79 5.32 -11.92
CA LEU A 181 -14.30 3.95 -11.91
C LEU A 181 -13.71 3.13 -13.06
N ASP A 182 -13.65 3.69 -14.26
CA ASP A 182 -13.03 3.04 -15.42
C ASP A 182 -11.54 2.76 -15.16
N VAL A 183 -10.79 3.78 -14.71
CA VAL A 183 -9.37 3.61 -14.34
C VAL A 183 -9.16 2.52 -13.29
N LEU A 184 -9.97 2.50 -12.22
CA LEU A 184 -9.84 1.47 -11.20
C LEU A 184 -10.19 0.08 -11.72
N SER A 185 -11.22 -0.03 -12.56
CA SER A 185 -11.62 -1.30 -13.18
C SER A 185 -10.48 -1.84 -14.04
N ASN A 186 -9.88 -0.99 -14.87
CA ASN A 186 -8.76 -1.37 -15.72
C ASN A 186 -7.54 -1.78 -14.90
N LEU A 187 -7.23 -1.07 -13.81
CA LEU A 187 -6.10 -1.44 -12.93
C LEU A 187 -6.33 -2.74 -12.16
N LEU A 188 -7.54 -2.97 -11.65
CA LEU A 188 -7.85 -4.15 -10.82
C LEU A 188 -8.05 -5.42 -11.65
N PHE A 189 -8.58 -5.28 -12.86
CA PHE A 189 -8.81 -6.40 -13.78
C PHE A 189 -7.74 -6.52 -14.87
N ALA A 190 -6.73 -5.65 -14.88
CA ALA A 190 -5.58 -5.76 -15.75
C ALA A 190 -4.96 -7.17 -15.62
N ARG A 191 -4.84 -7.84 -16.75
CA ARG A 191 -4.07 -9.09 -16.82
C ARG A 191 -2.60 -8.73 -16.63
N LEU A 192 -1.94 -9.37 -15.67
CA LEU A 192 -0.50 -9.25 -15.53
C LEU A 192 0.15 -9.73 -16.85
N PRO A 193 1.17 -9.03 -17.35
CA PRO A 193 1.92 -9.50 -18.51
C PRO A 193 2.48 -10.90 -18.21
N LYS A 194 2.36 -11.80 -19.21
CA LYS A 194 2.82 -13.19 -19.13
C LYS A 194 4.35 -13.26 -19.17
#